data_AF-A0AAF0P4P4-F1
#
_entry.id   AF-A0AAF0P4P4-F1
#
_cell.length_a   1.000
_cell.length_b   1.000
_cell.length_c   1.000
_cell.angle_alpha   90.00
_cell.angle_beta   90.00
_cell.angle_gamma   90.00
#
_symmetry.space_group_name_H-M   'P 1'
#
loop_
_entity.id
_entity.type
_entity.pdbx_description
1 polymer ?
#
loop_
_entity_poly.entity_id
_entity_poly.type
_entity_poly.pdbx_seq_one_letter_code
_entity_poly.pdbx_strand_id
1 'polypeptide(L)'
;MKIHGAKETTERERQNWLYVYGSDKGKILALQNEDSSLALPLHPKYEFTGSEVIWAVREEMAQTLDDVLARRIRALFLDARIAKEMAPKVAQLMAKEMGKDEAWEKEQVESFLALADGYILK
;
A
#
# COMPACT_ATOMS: atom_id res chain seq x y z
N MET A 1 -25.09 14.86 5.28
CA MET A 1 -25.41 13.45 4.95
C MET A 1 -24.15 12.64 5.12
N LYS A 2 -24.16 11.56 5.91
CA LYS A 2 -23.02 10.64 6.03
C LYS A 2 -23.18 9.57 4.96
N ILE A 3 -22.20 9.46 4.06
CA ILE A 3 -22.15 8.41 3.03
C ILE A 3 -21.36 7.21 3.58
N HIS A 4 -21.47 6.06 2.92
CA HIS A 4 -20.71 4.86 3.30
C HIS A 4 -19.20 5.17 3.45
N GLY A 5 -18.55 4.59 4.45
CA GLY A 5 -17.15 4.88 4.79
C GLY A 5 -16.94 6.07 5.74
N ALA A 6 -17.94 6.97 5.88
CA ALA A 6 -17.79 8.18 6.69
C ALA A 6 -17.67 7.87 8.18
N LYS A 7 -16.48 8.12 8.74
CA LYS A 7 -16.19 8.02 10.18
C LYS A 7 -15.71 9.36 10.70
N GLU A 8 -16.37 9.87 11.75
CA GLU A 8 -15.87 11.05 12.46
C GLU A 8 -14.50 10.75 13.04
N THR A 9 -13.56 11.66 12.80
CA THR A 9 -12.15 11.47 13.15
C THR A 9 -11.70 12.67 13.96
N THR A 10 -11.18 12.43 15.16
CA THR A 10 -10.60 13.45 16.04
C THR A 10 -9.21 13.90 15.55
N GLU A 11 -8.69 15.01 16.07
CA GLU A 11 -7.31 15.44 15.76
C GLU A 11 -6.26 14.38 16.13
N ARG A 12 -6.46 13.72 17.27
CA ARG A 12 -5.60 12.64 17.73
C ARG A 12 -5.58 11.46 16.75
N GLU A 13 -6.74 11.09 16.22
CA GLU A 13 -6.83 9.97 15.27
C GLU A 13 -6.20 10.30 13.92
N ARG A 14 -6.21 11.58 13.50
CA ARG A 14 -5.52 12.05 12.28
C ARG A 14 -3.99 11.97 12.35
N GLN A 15 -3.42 11.77 13.54
CA GLN A 15 -1.97 11.57 13.69
C GLN A 15 -1.50 10.22 13.15
N ASN A 16 -2.41 9.24 13.02
CA ASN A 16 -2.09 7.94 12.44
C ASN A 16 -2.64 7.87 11.03
N TRP A 17 -1.76 7.66 10.04
CA TRP A 17 -2.10 7.63 8.61
C TRP A 17 -3.34 6.80 8.27
N LEU A 18 -3.57 5.66 8.95
CA LEU A 18 -4.70 4.76 8.66
C LEU A 18 -6.09 5.39 8.85
N TYR A 19 -6.19 6.61 9.39
CA TYR A 19 -7.46 7.35 9.44
C TYR A 19 -8.10 7.54 8.05
N VAL A 20 -7.31 7.54 6.98
CA VAL A 20 -7.78 7.70 5.59
C VAL A 20 -8.73 6.58 5.15
N TYR A 21 -8.67 5.42 5.81
CA TYR A 21 -9.53 4.26 5.53
C TYR A 21 -10.89 4.32 6.26
N GLY A 22 -11.16 5.36 7.05
CA GLY A 22 -12.47 5.60 7.65
C GLY A 22 -12.98 4.41 8.49
N SER A 23 -14.14 3.86 8.12
CA SER A 23 -14.70 2.69 8.80
C SER A 23 -13.88 1.41 8.66
N ASP A 24 -13.08 1.27 7.60
CA ASP A 24 -12.33 0.05 7.31
C ASP A 24 -10.99 -0.05 8.04
N LYS A 25 -10.54 1.05 8.67
CA LYS A 25 -9.33 1.07 9.52
C LYS A 25 -9.25 -0.10 10.49
N GLY A 26 -10.38 -0.48 11.11
CA GLY A 26 -10.41 -1.59 12.08
C GLY A 26 -10.05 -2.94 11.45
N LYS A 27 -10.41 -3.16 10.18
CA LYS A 27 -10.09 -4.40 9.46
C LYS A 27 -8.62 -4.44 9.04
N ILE A 28 -8.04 -3.31 8.65
CA ILE A 28 -6.60 -3.21 8.36
C ILE A 28 -5.77 -3.50 9.62
N LEU A 29 -6.18 -2.97 10.78
CA LEU A 29 -5.54 -3.29 12.05
C LEU A 29 -5.70 -4.77 12.44
N ALA A 30 -6.82 -5.41 12.08
CA ALA A 30 -6.99 -6.84 12.30
C ALA A 30 -5.95 -7.66 11.50
N LEU A 31 -5.65 -7.29 10.25
CA LEU A 31 -4.59 -7.92 9.46
C LEU A 31 -3.21 -7.81 10.15
N GLN A 32 -2.91 -6.66 10.78
CA GLN A 32 -1.67 -6.49 11.55
C GLN A 32 -1.61 -7.36 12.81
N ASN A 33 -2.77 -7.65 13.42
CA ASN A 33 -2.83 -8.54 14.58
C ASN A 33 -2.72 -10.03 14.17
N GLU A 34 -3.23 -10.38 12.99
CA GLU A 34 -3.13 -11.73 12.43
C GLU A 34 -1.69 -12.05 11.98
N ASP A 35 -1.00 -11.10 11.35
CA ASP A 35 0.40 -11.19 10.97
C ASP A 35 1.12 -9.90 11.34
N SER A 36 1.89 -9.94 12.43
CA SER A 36 2.62 -8.77 12.95
C SER A 36 3.69 -8.25 11.99
N SER A 37 4.13 -9.04 11.02
CA SER A 37 5.04 -8.56 9.98
C SER A 37 4.38 -7.55 9.04
N LEU A 38 3.04 -7.57 8.92
CA LEU A 38 2.26 -6.60 8.14
C LEU A 38 2.13 -5.24 8.82
N ALA A 39 2.51 -5.12 10.09
CA ALA A 39 2.59 -3.85 10.81
C ALA A 39 3.91 -3.11 10.57
N LEU A 40 4.91 -3.77 9.96
CA LEU A 40 6.20 -3.15 9.68
C LEU A 40 6.06 -2.16 8.52
N PRO A 41 6.68 -0.97 8.62
CA PRO A 41 6.72 -0.02 7.51
C PRO A 41 7.40 -0.61 6.28
N LEU A 42 6.82 -0.36 5.10
CA LEU A 42 7.39 -0.71 3.80
C LEU A 42 8.68 0.07 3.51
N HIS A 43 8.82 1.26 4.10
CA HIS A 43 10.03 2.07 4.02
C HIS A 43 10.16 2.96 5.27
N PRO A 44 11.38 3.17 5.84
CA PRO A 44 11.57 3.92 7.10
C PRO A 44 11.05 5.37 7.11
N LYS A 45 10.90 5.99 5.94
CA LYS A 45 10.44 7.38 5.78
C LYS A 45 8.91 7.55 5.91
N TYR A 46 8.13 6.49 5.69
CA TYR A 46 6.67 6.57 5.63
C TYR A 46 6.02 5.53 6.54
N GLU A 47 4.80 5.80 6.99
CA GLU A 47 4.03 4.89 7.85
C GLU A 47 3.29 3.80 7.08
N PHE A 48 3.49 3.69 5.76
CA PHE A 48 2.80 2.70 4.94
C PHE A 48 3.23 1.29 5.33
N THR A 49 2.29 0.39 5.60
CA THR A 49 2.62 -0.96 6.07
C THR A 49 2.12 -2.05 5.12
N GLY A 50 2.59 -3.29 5.34
CA GLY A 50 2.15 -4.45 4.56
C GLY A 50 0.64 -4.70 4.62
N SER A 51 -0.03 -4.35 5.72
CA SER A 51 -1.48 -4.54 5.85
C SER A 51 -2.29 -3.71 4.86
N GLU A 52 -1.79 -2.52 4.48
CA GLU A 52 -2.44 -1.70 3.44
C GLU A 52 -2.34 -2.37 2.06
N VAL A 53 -1.23 -3.07 1.78
CA VAL A 53 -1.05 -3.84 0.54
C VAL A 53 -2.04 -5.01 0.49
N ILE A 54 -2.14 -5.79 1.57
CA ILE A 54 -3.06 -6.93 1.64
C ILE A 54 -4.51 -6.47 1.56
N TRP A 55 -4.85 -5.38 2.25
CA TRP A 55 -6.18 -4.77 2.16
C TRP A 55 -6.50 -4.34 0.72
N ALA A 56 -5.57 -3.65 0.05
CA ALA A 56 -5.74 -3.21 -1.32
C ALA A 56 -6.01 -4.37 -2.28
N VAL A 57 -5.30 -5.50 -2.11
CA VAL A 57 -5.50 -6.70 -2.94
C VAL A 57 -6.85 -7.35 -2.66
N ARG A 58 -7.19 -7.61 -1.38
CA ARG A 58 -8.38 -8.37 -1.00
C ARG A 58 -9.68 -7.60 -1.24
N GLU A 59 -9.70 -6.33 -0.87
CA GLU A 59 -10.94 -5.57 -0.70
C GLU A 59 -11.06 -4.42 -1.71
N GLU A 60 -9.92 -3.94 -2.25
CA GLU A 60 -9.91 -2.82 -3.21
C GLU A 60 -9.51 -3.24 -4.63
N MET A 61 -9.46 -4.56 -4.87
CA MET A 61 -9.19 -5.18 -6.17
C MET A 61 -7.88 -4.72 -6.83
N ALA A 62 -6.85 -4.40 -6.05
CA ALA A 62 -5.54 -4.09 -6.61
C ALA A 62 -4.94 -5.35 -7.28
N GLN A 63 -4.61 -5.26 -8.57
CA GLN A 63 -4.08 -6.39 -9.36
C GLN A 63 -2.63 -6.16 -9.78
N THR A 64 -2.11 -4.95 -9.62
CA THR A 64 -0.78 -4.52 -10.06
C THR A 64 -0.08 -3.66 -9.01
N LEU A 65 1.26 -3.54 -9.09
CA LEU A 65 2.00 -2.60 -8.24
C LEU A 65 1.51 -1.15 -8.38
N ASP A 66 1.15 -0.75 -9.59
CA ASP A 66 0.58 0.56 -9.89
C ASP A 66 -0.70 0.82 -9.10
N ASP A 67 -1.60 -0.16 -9.01
CA ASP A 67 -2.83 -0.02 -8.24
C ASP A 67 -2.52 0.29 -6.77
N VAL A 68 -1.55 -0.41 -6.19
CA VAL A 68 -1.16 -0.21 -4.79
C VAL A 68 -0.39 1.10 -4.60
N LEU A 69 0.77 1.24 -5.25
CA LEU A 69 1.72 2.32 -5.00
C LEU A 69 1.33 3.65 -5.63
N ALA A 70 0.56 3.65 -6.71
CA ALA A 70 0.10 4.89 -7.35
C ALA A 70 -1.34 5.27 -6.94
N ARG A 71 -2.27 4.32 -6.76
CA ARG A 71 -3.70 4.66 -6.58
C ARG A 71 -4.21 4.55 -5.15
N ARG A 72 -3.82 3.51 -4.40
CA ARG A 72 -4.27 3.28 -3.02
C ARG A 72 -3.41 4.01 -2.00
N ILE A 73 -2.11 3.69 -1.99
CA ILE A 73 -1.14 4.29 -1.07
C ILE A 73 -0.62 5.63 -1.63
N ARG A 74 -0.56 5.77 -2.96
CA ARG A 74 -0.11 7.00 -3.68
C ARG A 74 1.33 7.41 -3.38
N ALA A 75 2.15 6.49 -2.89
CA ALA A 75 3.58 6.69 -2.68
C ALA A 75 4.31 7.19 -3.94
N LEU A 76 3.90 6.74 -5.13
CA LEU A 76 4.51 7.17 -6.40
C LEU A 76 4.48 8.69 -6.58
N PHE A 77 3.35 9.32 -6.26
CA PHE A 77 3.18 10.77 -6.41
C PHE A 77 3.79 11.55 -5.25
N LEU A 78 3.91 10.93 -4.08
CA LEU A 78 4.51 11.55 -2.90
C LEU A 78 6.03 11.60 -3.02
N ASP A 79 6.66 10.48 -3.40
CA ASP A 79 8.10 10.36 -3.61
C ASP A 79 8.39 9.13 -4.48
N ALA A 80 8.57 9.35 -5.77
CA ALA A 80 8.81 8.30 -6.74
C ALA A 80 10.07 7.47 -6.44
N ARG A 81 11.11 8.06 -5.84
CA ARG A 81 12.34 7.33 -5.49
C ARG A 81 12.06 6.30 -4.39
N ILE A 82 11.34 6.73 -3.36
CA ILE A 82 10.96 5.86 -2.25
C ILE A 82 9.92 4.81 -2.69
N ALA A 83 9.02 5.17 -3.61
CA ALA A 83 8.10 4.20 -4.20
C ALA A 83 8.84 3.08 -4.94
N LYS A 84 9.92 3.40 -5.67
CA LYS A 84 10.80 2.40 -6.29
C LYS A 84 11.46 1.48 -5.26
N GLU A 85 11.91 2.04 -4.13
CA GLU A 85 12.51 1.26 -3.04
C GLU A 85 11.50 0.31 -2.36
N MET A 86 10.22 0.72 -2.27
CA MET A 86 9.14 -0.12 -1.73
C MET A 86 8.70 -1.23 -2.70
N ALA A 87 8.87 -1.04 -4.01
CA ALA A 87 8.30 -1.90 -5.05
C ALA A 87 8.61 -3.41 -4.88
N PRO A 88 9.86 -3.84 -4.60
CA PRO A 88 10.15 -5.26 -4.43
C PRO A 88 9.40 -5.89 -3.25
N LYS A 89 9.29 -5.16 -2.13
CA LYS A 89 8.60 -5.67 -0.94
C LYS A 89 7.10 -5.77 -1.16
N VAL A 90 6.51 -4.78 -1.84
CA VAL A 90 5.09 -4.79 -2.20
C VAL A 90 4.79 -5.93 -3.18
N ALA A 91 5.65 -6.17 -4.17
CA ALA A 91 5.48 -7.24 -5.13
C ALA A 91 5.46 -8.61 -4.44
N GLN A 92 6.40 -8.85 -3.52
CA GLN A 92 6.44 -10.08 -2.72
C GLN A 92 5.16 -10.30 -1.91
N LEU A 93 4.64 -9.25 -1.26
CA LEU A 93 3.40 -9.34 -0.48
C LEU A 93 2.20 -9.66 -1.38
N MET A 94 2.10 -8.97 -2.52
CA MET A 94 1.03 -9.22 -3.49
C MET A 94 1.11 -10.62 -4.09
N ALA A 95 2.31 -11.08 -4.45
CA ALA A 95 2.50 -12.40 -5.05
C ALA A 95 2.10 -13.51 -4.08
N LYS A 96 2.54 -13.42 -2.83
CA LYS A 96 2.13 -14.34 -1.76
C LYS A 96 0.61 -14.37 -1.60
N GLU A 97 -0.03 -13.20 -1.59
CA GLU A 97 -1.48 -13.09 -1.40
C GLU A 97 -2.28 -13.60 -2.60
N MET A 98 -1.80 -13.38 -3.82
CA MET A 98 -2.48 -13.72 -5.07
C MET A 98 -2.08 -15.09 -5.63
N GLY A 99 -1.18 -15.82 -4.97
CA GLY A 99 -0.65 -17.10 -5.45
C GLY A 99 0.17 -16.98 -6.74
N LYS A 100 0.95 -15.90 -6.88
CA LYS A 100 1.85 -15.66 -8.01
C LYS A 100 3.28 -16.10 -7.67
N ASP A 101 4.09 -16.23 -8.72
CA ASP A 101 5.48 -16.67 -8.63
C ASP A 101 6.47 -15.50 -8.71
N GLU A 102 7.76 -15.82 -8.55
CA GLU A 102 8.86 -14.85 -8.63
C GLU A 102 8.97 -14.19 -10.01
N ALA A 103 8.51 -14.88 -11.07
CA ALA A 103 8.50 -14.31 -12.41
C ALA A 103 7.51 -13.15 -12.50
N TRP A 104 6.32 -13.30 -11.92
CA TRP A 104 5.34 -12.22 -11.80
C TRP A 104 5.87 -11.07 -10.93
N GLU A 105 6.53 -11.37 -9.80
CA GLU A 105 7.13 -10.32 -8.95
C GLU A 105 8.11 -9.46 -9.74
N LYS A 106 9.02 -10.12 -10.47
CA LYS A 106 10.04 -9.44 -11.28
C LYS A 106 9.40 -8.59 -12.39
N GLU A 107 8.42 -9.13 -13.11
CA GLU A 107 7.70 -8.42 -14.17
C GLU A 107 7.01 -7.16 -13.62
N GLN A 108 6.32 -7.28 -12.48
CA GLN A 108 5.65 -6.16 -11.84
C GLN A 108 6.64 -5.09 -11.40
N VAL A 109 7.74 -5.47 -10.75
CA VAL A 109 8.77 -4.53 -10.32
C VAL A 109 9.35 -3.81 -11.53
N GLU A 110 9.79 -4.53 -12.57
CA GLU A 110 10.36 -3.91 -13.78
C GLU A 110 9.40 -2.91 -14.44
N SER A 111 8.12 -3.29 -14.58
CA SER A 111 7.08 -2.43 -15.14
C SER A 111 6.87 -1.17 -14.29
N PHE A 112 6.76 -1.32 -12.97
CA PHE A 112 6.57 -0.20 -12.06
C PHE A 112 7.78 0.73 -12.01
N LEU A 113 9.01 0.21 -12.01
CA LEU A 113 10.22 1.03 -12.02
C LEU A 113 10.29 1.89 -13.28
N ALA A 114 9.92 1.34 -14.44
CA ALA A 114 9.88 2.08 -15.69
C ALA A 114 8.82 3.20 -15.67
N LEU A 115 7.65 2.94 -15.08
CA LEU A 115 6.64 3.99 -14.84
C LEU A 115 7.20 5.07 -13.91
N ALA A 116 7.80 4.68 -12.79
CA ALA A 116 8.26 5.58 -11.74
C ALA A 116 9.38 6.51 -12.20
N ASP A 117 10.21 6.09 -13.16
CA ASP A 117 11.22 6.95 -13.77
C ASP A 117 10.62 8.18 -14.48
N GLY A 118 9.38 8.09 -14.97
CA GLY A 118 8.64 9.23 -15.53
C GLY A 118 8.26 10.30 -14.49
N TYR A 119 8.32 9.98 -13.21
CA TYR A 119 7.98 10.87 -12.09
C TYR A 119 9.22 11.49 -11.41
N ILE A 120 10.43 11.15 -11.87
CA ILE A 120 11.68 11.69 -11.33
C ILE A 120 12.20 12.76 -12.28
N LEU A 121 12.15 14.03 -11.84
CA LEU A 121 12.81 15.12 -12.56
C LEU A 121 14.33 14.94 -12.50
N LYS A 122 14.97 15.09 -13.67
CA LYS A 122 16.43 15.04 -13.86
C LYS A 122 17.07 16.39 -13.59
#